data_AF-A0A0L6VRW1-F1
#
_entry.id   AF-A0A0L6VRW1-F1
#
_cell.length_a   1.000
_cell.length_b   1.000
_cell.length_c   1.000
_cell.angle_alpha   90.00
_cell.angle_beta   90.00
_cell.angle_gamma   90.00
#
_symmetry.space_group_name_H-M   'P 1'
#
loop_
_entity.id
_entity.type
_entity.pdbx_description
1 polymer ?
#
loop_
_entity_poly.entity_id
_entity_poly.type
_entity_poly.pdbx_seq_one_letter_code
_entity_poly.pdbx_strand_id
1 'polypeptide(L)' 'LQCIEFLDDFRCIFFDHNCQHLAEVALQSLHQTGTVLAYTQEFNSHAHTVGWAEAPLMSLYHHGLKENVQLC' A
#
# COMPACT_ATOMS: atom_id res chain seq x y z
N LEU A 1 -20.99 -25.38 -6.41
CA LEU A 1 -19.75 -25.13 -5.63
C LEU A 1 -18.53 -24.90 -6.53
N GLN A 2 -18.32 -25.69 -7.59
CA GLN A 2 -17.12 -25.59 -8.44
C GLN A 2 -16.92 -24.26 -9.21
N CYS A 3 -17.99 -23.52 -9.55
CA CYS A 3 -17.87 -22.24 -10.27
C CYS A 3 -17.36 -21.08 -9.41
N ILE A 4 -17.59 -21.10 -8.09
CA ILE A 4 -17.11 -20.02 -7.21
C ILE A 4 -15.62 -20.20 -6.94
N GLU A 5 -15.17 -21.43 -6.65
CA GLU A 5 -13.73 -21.68 -6.44
C GLU A 5 -12.91 -21.38 -7.69
N PHE A 6 -13.41 -21.69 -8.89
CA PHE A 6 -12.72 -21.32 -10.14
C PHE A 6 -12.58 -19.80 -10.32
N LEU A 7 -13.64 -19.03 -10.03
CA LEU A 7 -13.60 -17.57 -10.13
C LEU A 7 -12.71 -16.96 -9.06
N ASP A 8 -12.68 -17.54 -7.86
CA ASP A 8 -11.84 -17.10 -6.75
C ASP A 8 -10.36 -17.38 -7.04
N ASP A 9 -10.00 -18.58 -7.48
CA ASP A 9 -8.63 -18.92 -7.92
C ASP A 9 -8.20 -18.02 -9.08
N PHE A 10 -9.07 -17.82 -10.07
CA PHE A 10 -8.77 -16.95 -11.21
C PHE A 10 -8.51 -15.50 -10.76
N ARG A 11 -9.29 -15.00 -9.80
CA ARG A 11 -9.10 -13.67 -9.23
C ARG A 11 -7.83 -13.59 -8.39
N CYS A 12 -7.53 -14.60 -7.59
CA CYS A 12 -6.30 -14.70 -6.81
C CYS A 12 -5.04 -14.68 -7.70
N ILE A 13 -5.04 -15.45 -8.79
CA ILE A 13 -3.89 -15.60 -9.69
C ILE A 13 -3.65 -14.35 -10.53
N PHE A 14 -4.71 -13.75 -11.10
CA PHE A 14 -4.58 -12.68 -12.09
C PHE A 14 -4.85 -11.28 -11.55
N PHE A 15 -5.72 -11.14 -10.55
CA PHE A 15 -6.13 -9.85 -10.03
C PHE A 15 -5.48 -9.54 -8.68
N ASP A 16 -5.59 -10.39 -7.66
CA ASP A 16 -5.09 -10.06 -6.32
C ASP A 16 -3.56 -9.96 -6.29
N HIS A 17 -2.82 -10.86 -6.96
CA HIS A 17 -1.37 -10.77 -7.01
C HIS A 17 -0.88 -9.52 -7.77
N ASN A 18 -1.59 -9.14 -8.83
CA ASN A 18 -1.28 -7.94 -9.59
C ASN A 18 -1.66 -6.66 -8.81
N CYS A 19 -2.78 -6.67 -8.08
CA CYS A 19 -3.20 -5.59 -7.19
C CYS A 19 -2.24 -5.38 -6.02
N GLN A 20 -1.75 -6.46 -5.40
CA GLN A 20 -0.72 -6.39 -4.37
C GLN A 20 0.56 -5.77 -4.91
N HIS A 21 1.07 -6.27 -6.04
CA HIS A 21 2.28 -5.74 -6.64
C HIS A 21 2.15 -4.25 -7.00
N LEU A 22 1.01 -3.85 -7.58
CA LEU A 22 0.73 -2.44 -7.88
C LEU A 22 0.65 -1.58 -6.62
N ALA A 23 0.05 -2.08 -5.54
CA ALA A 23 -0.01 -1.39 -4.26
C ALA A 23 1.38 -1.26 -3.62
N GLU A 24 2.25 -2.28 -3.74
CA GLU A 24 3.64 -2.22 -3.28
C GLU A 24 4.43 -1.15 -4.03
N VAL A 25 4.32 -1.11 -5.37
CA VAL A 25 4.99 -0.10 -6.20
C VAL A 25 4.48 1.31 -5.87
N ALA A 26 3.17 1.47 -5.69
CA ALA A 26 2.57 2.74 -5.28
C ALA A 26 3.09 3.20 -3.91
N LEU A 27 3.13 2.30 -2.91
CA LEU A 27 3.67 2.58 -1.57
C LEU A 27 5.13 3.02 -1.60
N GLN A 28 5.97 2.30 -2.33
CA GLN A 28 7.41 2.58 -2.39
C GLN A 28 7.73 3.90 -3.09
N SER A 29 6.86 4.34 -4.01
CA SER A 29 7.03 5.61 -4.73
C SER A 29 6.32 6.79 -4.07
N LEU A 30 5.57 6.55 -2.98
CA LEU A 30 4.75 7.57 -2.34
C LEU A 30 5.61 8.50 -1.47
N HIS A 31 5.60 9.78 -1.84
CA HIS A 31 6.21 10.85 -1.05
C HIS A 31 5.18 11.95 -0.75
N GLN A 32 5.33 12.61 0.39
CA GLN A 32 4.44 13.69 0.81
C GLN A 32 4.55 14.89 -0.14
N THR A 33 3.55 15.10 -0.99
CA THR A 33 3.44 16.27 -1.87
C THR A 33 2.56 17.37 -1.26
N GLY A 34 1.52 16.99 -0.50
CA GLY A 34 0.55 17.89 0.14
C GLY A 34 0.61 17.91 1.67
N THR A 35 -0.57 18.03 2.29
CA THR A 35 -0.69 17.94 3.76
C THR A 35 -0.34 16.55 4.27
N VAL A 36 0.11 16.45 5.52
CA VAL A 36 0.36 15.15 6.19
C VAL A 36 -0.90 14.29 6.16
N LEU A 37 -2.09 14.86 6.42
CA LEU A 37 -3.35 14.11 6.40
C LEU A 37 -3.62 13.43 5.05
N ALA A 38 -3.48 14.16 3.94
CA ALA A 38 -3.68 13.62 2.60
C ALA A 38 -2.68 12.49 2.30
N TYR A 39 -1.42 12.68 2.66
CA TYR A 39 -0.38 11.65 2.53
C TYR A 39 -0.71 10.39 3.36
N THR A 40 -1.12 10.56 4.63
CA THR A 40 -1.51 9.44 5.50
C THR A 40 -2.70 8.67 4.94
N GLN A 41 -3.70 9.35 4.38
CA GLN A 41 -4.86 8.71 3.78
C GLN A 41 -4.48 7.89 2.55
N GLU A 42 -3.65 8.44 1.66
CA GLU A 42 -3.15 7.76 0.47
C GLU A 42 -2.28 6.55 0.84
N PHE A 43 -1.34 6.72 1.77
CA PHE A 43 -0.49 5.65 2.27
C PHE A 43 -1.31 4.50 2.85
N ASN A 44 -2.31 4.79 3.70
CA ASN A 44 -3.15 3.77 4.33
C ASN A 44 -4.00 3.00 3.32
N SER A 45 -4.43 3.64 2.23
CA SER A 45 -5.21 2.99 1.17
C SER A 45 -4.44 1.86 0.50
N HIS A 46 -3.13 2.04 0.33
CA HIS A 46 -2.24 1.04 -0.25
C HIS A 46 -1.70 0.05 0.79
N ALA A 47 -1.40 0.50 2.02
CA ALA A 47 -0.88 -0.33 3.10
C ALA A 47 -1.81 -1.50 3.45
N HIS A 48 -3.13 -1.27 3.42
CA HIS A 48 -4.12 -2.32 3.65
C HIS A 48 -4.08 -3.44 2.60
N THR A 49 -3.64 -3.13 1.37
CA THR A 49 -3.66 -4.08 0.25
C THR A 49 -2.44 -5.01 0.26
N VAL A 50 -1.29 -4.53 0.72
CA VAL A 50 -0.02 -5.28 0.63
C VAL A 50 0.19 -6.29 1.76
N GLY A 51 -0.55 -6.19 2.88
CA GLY A 51 -0.48 -7.15 3.98
C GLY A 51 0.88 -7.20 4.72
N TRP A 52 1.71 -6.17 4.57
CA TRP A 52 3.01 -6.10 5.23
C TRP A 52 2.88 -5.90 6.75
N ALA A 53 3.94 -6.28 7.48
CA ALA A 53 4.04 -6.00 8.91
C ALA A 53 4.12 -4.48 9.18
N GLU A 54 3.76 -4.07 10.39
CA GLU A 54 3.72 -2.66 10.78
C GLU A 54 5.11 -1.99 10.75
N ALA A 55 6.16 -2.68 11.19
CA ALA A 55 7.52 -2.13 11.23
C ALA A 55 8.06 -1.66 9.86
N PRO A 56 8.00 -2.46 8.77
CA PRO A 56 8.39 -1.99 7.44
C PRO A 56 7.47 -0.89 6.91
N LEU A 57 6.17 -0.95 7.18
CA LEU A 57 5.23 0.12 6.79
C LEU A 57 5.57 1.44 7.47
N MET A 58 5.88 1.43 8.77
CA MET A 58 6.27 2.63 9.52
C MET A 58 7.56 3.22 8.97
N SER A 59 8.57 2.40 8.68
CA SER A 59 9.82 2.86 8.08
C SER A 59 9.58 3.57 6.74
N LEU A 60 8.72 3.00 5.89
CA LEU A 60 8.36 3.56 4.59
C LEU A 60 7.58 4.87 4.73
N TYR A 61 6.60 4.90 5.64
CA TYR A 61 5.79 6.08 5.93
C TYR A 61 6.66 7.25 6.39
N HIS A 62 7.59 6.99 7.31
CA HIS A 62 8.52 8.01 7.77
C HIS A 62 9.42 8.48 6.63
N HIS A 63 9.97 7.58 5.83
CA HIS A 63 10.85 7.93 4.70
C HIS A 63 10.16 8.82 3.65
N GLY A 64 8.86 8.63 3.41
CA GLY A 64 8.09 9.43 2.46
C GLY A 64 7.68 10.81 2.96
N LEU A 65 7.74 11.10 4.26
CA LEU A 65 7.43 12.42 4.82
C LEU A 65 8.47 13.47 4.42
N LYS A 66 8.05 14.74 4.31
CA LYS A 66 8.99 15.85 4.11
C LYS A 66 9.88 16.03 5.35
N GLU A 67 11.14 16.41 5.12
CA GLU A 67 12.14 16.64 6.17
C GLU A 67 11.66 17.62 7.25
N ASN A 68 10.94 18.68 6.86
CA ASN A 68 10.43 19.67 7.81
C ASN A 68 9.32 19.14 8.74
N VAL A 69 8.76 17.96 8.44
CA VAL A 69 7.82 17.23 9.29
C VAL A 69 8.54 16.15 10.10
N GLN A 70 9.58 15.52 9.54
CA GLN A 70 10.40 14.52 10.25
C GLN A 70 11.24 15.11 11.39
N LEU A 71 11.59 16.40 11.30
CA LEU A 71 12.41 17.11 12.27
C LEU A 71 11.60 17.78 13.40
N CYS A 72 10.28 17.59 13.44
CA CYS A 72 9.40 18.02 14.54
C CYS A 72 9.34 16.96 15.64
#